data_AF-A0A7G9S665-F1
#
_entry.id   AF-A0A7G9S665-F1
#
_cell.length_a   1.000
_cell.length_b   1.000
_cell.length_c   1.000
_cell.angle_alpha   90.00
_cell.angle_beta   90.00
_cell.angle_gamma   90.00
#
_symmetry.space_group_name_H-M   'P 1'
#
loop_
_entity.id
_entity.type
_entity.pdbx_description
1 polymer ?
#
loop_
_entity_poly.entity_id
_entity_poly.type
_entity_poly.pdbx_seq_one_letter_code
_entity_poly.pdbx_strand_id
1 'polypeptide(L)'
;MTFEVLMLAVVGAGLTFTAIAALLRIARGPTILDRMIASDVLLTTVMLALGADMVARGHTDSIPLMAGIAATATFATIVVARYVKRRAEHRLPQGMGGDHHV
;
A
#
# COMPACT_ATOMS: atom_id res chain seq x y z
N MET A 1 31.95 -3.30 9.16
CA MET A 1 32.66 -2.79 7.95
C MET A 1 32.29 -3.58 6.69
N THR A 2 32.88 -4.73 6.35
CA THR A 2 32.56 -5.42 5.06
C THR A 2 31.17 -6.05 5.02
N PHE A 3 30.75 -6.69 6.11
CA PHE A 3 29.42 -7.31 6.21
C PHE A 3 28.27 -6.30 6.12
N GLU A 4 28.38 -5.17 6.83
CA GLU A 4 27.37 -4.09 6.77
C GLU A 4 27.24 -3.50 5.37
N VAL A 5 28.37 -3.21 4.71
CA VAL A 5 28.37 -2.69 3.33
C VAL A 5 27.75 -3.69 2.38
N LEU A 6 28.06 -4.99 2.52
CA LEU A 6 27.46 -6.04 1.72
C LEU A 6 25.94 -6.11 1.93
N MET A 7 25.48 -6.04 3.18
CA MET A 7 24.06 -6.07 3.51
C MET A 7 23.31 -4.87 2.91
N LEU A 8 23.85 -3.66 3.08
CA LEU A 8 23.26 -2.44 2.51
C LEU A 8 23.25 -2.47 0.98
N ALA A 9 24.29 -3.01 0.35
CA ALA A 9 24.35 -3.17 -1.10
C ALA A 9 23.28 -4.13 -1.61
N VAL A 10 23.10 -5.29 -0.95
CA VAL A 10 22.07 -6.28 -1.32
C VAL A 10 20.67 -5.71 -1.13
N VAL A 11 20.40 -5.05 0.00
CA VAL A 11 19.11 -4.41 0.27
C VAL A 11 18.84 -3.30 -0.74
N GLY A 12 19.80 -2.40 -0.97
CA GLY A 12 19.68 -1.31 -1.93
C GLY A 12 19.44 -1.79 -3.36
N ALA A 13 20.16 -2.83 -3.80
CA ALA A 13 19.96 -3.44 -5.11
C ALA A 13 18.56 -4.07 -5.24
N GLY A 14 18.12 -4.82 -4.22
CA GLY A 14 16.80 -5.45 -4.18
C GLY A 14 15.65 -4.43 -4.20
N LEU A 15 15.76 -3.35 -3.42
CA LEU A 15 14.78 -2.27 -3.40
C LEU A 15 14.73 -1.52 -4.74
N THR A 16 15.90 -1.26 -5.33
CA THR A 16 15.98 -0.61 -6.66
C THR A 16 15.34 -1.47 -7.73
N PHE A 17 15.63 -2.77 -7.76
CA PHE A 17 15.02 -3.71 -8.68
C PHE A 17 13.50 -3.77 -8.50
N THR A 18 13.03 -3.84 -7.25
CA THR A 18 11.60 -3.84 -6.92
C THR A 18 10.91 -2.55 -7.37
N ALA A 19 11.53 -1.39 -7.13
CA ALA A 19 11.00 -0.09 -7.53
C ALA A 19 10.87 0.01 -9.06
N ILE A 20 11.91 -0.42 -9.80
CA ILE A 20 11.87 -0.46 -11.27
C ILE A 20 10.78 -1.41 -11.75
N ALA A 21 10.70 -2.63 -11.22
CA ALA A 21 9.68 -3.59 -11.59
C ALA A 21 8.26 -3.06 -11.35
N ALA A 22 8.03 -2.42 -10.19
CA ALA A 22 6.76 -1.78 -9.86
C ALA A 22 6.43 -0.64 -10.84
N LEU A 23 7.38 0.26 -11.14
CA LEU A 23 7.21 1.33 -12.12
C LEU A 23 6.85 0.80 -13.52
N LEU A 24 7.54 -0.26 -13.98
CA LEU A 24 7.24 -0.90 -15.25
C LEU A 24 5.82 -1.49 -15.28
N ARG A 25 5.37 -2.09 -14.17
CA ARG A 25 4.01 -2.63 -14.00
C ARG A 25 2.97 -1.51 -13.97
N ILE A 26 3.23 -0.39 -13.29
CA ILE A 26 2.35 0.80 -13.28
C ILE A 26 2.19 1.35 -14.71
N ALA A 27 3.29 1.43 -15.48
CA ALA A 27 3.26 2.00 -16.83
C ALA A 27 2.60 1.08 -17.87
N ARG A 28 2.93 -0.22 -17.85
CA ARG A 28 2.48 -1.20 -18.87
C ARG A 28 1.28 -2.05 -18.44
N GLY A 29 0.82 -1.92 -17.21
CA GLY A 29 -0.28 -2.72 -16.66
C GLY A 29 -1.58 -2.54 -17.46
N PRO A 30 -2.18 -3.64 -17.99
CA PRO A 30 -3.40 -3.59 -18.81
C PRO A 30 -4.66 -3.39 -17.97
N THR A 31 -4.64 -3.74 -16.68
CA THR A 31 -5.78 -3.60 -15.77
C THR A 31 -5.55 -2.50 -14.73
N ILE A 32 -6.63 -1.82 -14.34
CA ILE A 32 -6.60 -0.80 -13.28
C ILE A 32 -6.20 -1.43 -11.94
N LEU A 33 -6.65 -2.65 -11.67
CA LEU A 33 -6.30 -3.39 -10.46
C LEU A 33 -4.78 -3.65 -10.39
N ASP A 34 -4.16 -3.99 -11.51
CA ASP A 34 -2.73 -4.25 -11.55
C ASP A 34 -1.90 -2.99 -11.27
N ARG A 35 -2.29 -1.87 -11.87
CA ARG A 35 -1.67 -0.57 -11.60
C ARG A 35 -1.83 -0.15 -10.14
N MET A 36 -2.97 -0.46 -9.52
CA MET A 36 -3.23 -0.18 -8.11
C MET A 36 -2.33 -0.99 -7.18
N ILE A 37 -2.22 -2.30 -7.41
CA ILE A 37 -1.34 -3.19 -6.64
C ILE A 37 0.12 -2.76 -6.81
N ALA A 38 0.54 -2.46 -8.06
CA ALA A 38 1.91 -2.01 -8.32
C ALA A 38 2.25 -0.70 -7.60
N SER A 39 1.28 0.22 -7.46
CA SER A 39 1.47 1.47 -6.72
C SER A 39 1.61 1.23 -5.22
N ASP A 40 0.88 0.29 -4.65
CA ASP A 40 0.99 -0.10 -3.24
C ASP A 40 2.34 -0.76 -2.93
N VAL A 41 2.80 -1.64 -3.83
CA VAL A 41 4.14 -2.23 -3.77
C VAL A 41 5.21 -1.14 -3.87
N LEU A 42 5.07 -0.18 -4.78
CA LEU A 42 6.02 0.94 -4.90
C LEU A 42 6.04 1.78 -3.63
N LEU A 43 4.88 2.11 -3.07
CA LEU A 43 4.75 2.87 -1.82
C LEU A 43 5.46 2.15 -0.66
N THR A 44 5.23 0.84 -0.52
CA THR A 44 5.90 0.00 0.48
C THR A 44 7.41 -0.04 0.26
N THR A 45 7.86 -0.13 -1.00
CA THR A 45 9.28 -0.15 -1.37
C THR A 45 9.96 1.16 -0.98
N VAL A 46 9.30 2.31 -1.20
CA VAL A 46 9.79 3.63 -0.77
C VAL A 46 9.90 3.70 0.75
N MET A 47 8.89 3.20 1.48
CA MET A 47 8.92 3.16 2.94
C MET A 47 10.08 2.29 3.47
N LEU A 48 10.36 1.15 2.83
CA LEU A 48 11.51 0.31 3.16
C LEU A 48 12.84 0.99 2.83
N ALA A 49 12.92 1.72 1.73
CA ALA A 49 14.11 2.48 1.35
C ALA A 49 14.43 3.57 2.37
N LEU A 50 13.42 4.29 2.88
CA LEU A 50 13.59 5.26 3.97
C LEU A 50 14.12 4.59 5.25
N GLY A 51 13.61 3.41 5.60
CA GLY A 51 14.10 2.64 6.75
C GLY A 51 15.56 2.19 6.57
N ALA A 52 15.91 1.67 5.40
CA ALA A 52 17.29 1.30 5.07
C ALA A 52 18.22 2.52 5.11
N ASP A 53 17.74 3.67 4.64
CA ASP A 53 18.48 4.92 4.66
C ASP A 53 18.78 5.42 6.07
N MET A 54 17.78 5.35 6.96
CA MET A 54 17.93 5.66 8.38
C MET A 54 18.98 4.78 9.04
N VAL A 55 18.98 3.47 8.76
CA VAL A 55 19.99 2.53 9.29
C VAL A 55 21.37 2.85 8.73
N ALA A 56 21.47 3.17 7.45
CA ALA A 56 22.74 3.47 6.80
C ALA A 56 23.39 4.78 7.30
N ARG A 57 22.59 5.82 7.56
CA ARG A 57 23.07 7.15 7.96
C ARG A 57 23.00 7.43 9.47
N GLY A 58 22.29 6.61 10.23
CA GLY A 58 22.15 6.75 11.69
C GLY A 58 21.23 7.89 12.14
N HIS A 59 20.28 8.32 11.30
CA HIS A 59 19.29 9.35 11.64
C HIS A 59 17.88 8.78 11.73
N THR A 60 16.96 9.53 12.34
CA THR A 60 15.55 9.14 12.51
C THR A 60 14.55 10.14 11.93
N ASP A 61 15.04 11.10 11.15
CA ASP A 61 14.25 12.21 10.59
C ASP A 61 13.14 11.74 9.63
N SER A 62 13.26 10.52 9.09
CA SER A 62 12.27 9.93 8.17
C SER A 62 11.11 9.23 8.90
N ILE A 63 11.17 9.05 10.22
CA ILE A 63 10.10 8.39 11.00
C ILE A 63 8.74 9.08 10.83
N PRO A 64 8.62 10.43 10.93
CA PRO A 64 7.33 11.10 10.72
C PRO A 64 6.77 10.89 9.32
N LEU A 65 7.63 10.85 8.30
CA LEU A 65 7.23 10.58 6.92
C LEU A 65 6.70 9.15 6.76
N MET A 66 7.41 8.15 7.30
CA MET A 66 6.97 6.75 7.30
C MET A 66 5.65 6.58 8.05
N ALA A 67 5.46 7.27 9.18
CA ALA A 67 4.21 7.27 9.92
C ALA A 67 3.06 7.88 9.09
N GLY A 68 3.32 8.96 8.37
CA GLY A 68 2.34 9.57 7.44
C GLY A 68 1.95 8.63 6.30
N ILE A 69 2.92 7.91 5.72
CA ILE A 69 2.66 6.90 4.69
C ILE A 69 1.79 5.76 5.25
N ALA A 70 2.16 5.22 6.41
CA ALA A 70 1.41 4.14 7.06
C ALA A 70 -0.02 4.55 7.44
N ALA A 71 -0.21 5.76 7.97
CA ALA A 71 -1.52 6.30 8.27
C ALA A 71 -2.37 6.43 7.00
N THR A 72 -1.79 6.95 5.91
CA THR A 72 -2.48 7.11 4.63
C THR A 72 -2.90 5.76 4.04
N ALA A 73 -2.03 4.75 4.06
CA ALA A 73 -2.34 3.40 3.60
C ALA A 73 -3.47 2.75 4.43
N THR A 74 -3.44 2.96 5.74
CA THR A 74 -4.50 2.49 6.64
C THR A 74 -5.84 3.14 6.33
N PHE A 75 -5.85 4.47 6.14
CA PHE A 75 -7.07 5.20 5.78
C PHE A 75 -7.63 4.78 4.43
N ALA A 76 -6.78 4.55 3.42
CA ALA A 76 -7.22 4.05 2.12
C ALA A 76 -8.00 2.73 2.26
N THR A 77 -7.50 1.79 3.06
CA THR A 77 -8.16 0.51 3.33
C THR A 77 -9.50 0.68 4.04
N ILE A 78 -9.55 1.54 5.07
CA ILE A 78 -10.79 1.83 5.83
C ILE A 78 -11.85 2.44 4.91
N VAL A 79 -11.46 3.37 4.04
CA VAL A 79 -12.38 4.01 3.07
C VAL A 79 -12.99 2.98 2.13
N VAL A 80 -12.17 2.09 1.57
CA VAL A 80 -12.65 1.01 0.69
C VAL A 80 -13.61 0.08 1.43
N ALA A 81 -13.29 -0.34 2.65
CA ALA A 81 -14.15 -1.22 3.45
C ALA A 81 -15.53 -0.57 3.74
N ARG A 82 -15.54 0.72 4.11
CA ARG A 82 -16.78 1.47 4.34
C ARG A 82 -17.61 1.65 3.08
N TYR A 83 -16.95 1.88 1.95
CA TYR A 83 -17.61 2.03 0.66
C TYR A 83 -18.31 0.73 0.22
N VAL A 84 -17.63 -0.41 0.34
CA VAL A 84 -18.20 -1.72 0.02
C VAL A 84 -19.38 -2.04 0.94
N LYS A 85 -19.27 -1.80 2.25
CA LYS A 85 -20.37 -2.00 3.22
C LYS A 85 -21.63 -1.20 2.86
N ARG A 86 -21.49 0.11 2.59
CA ARG A 86 -22.63 0.96 2.21
C ARG A 86 -23.32 0.49 0.93
N ARG A 87 -22.56 -0.01 -0.05
CA ARG A 87 -23.13 -0.56 -1.28
C ARG A 87 -23.87 -1.88 -1.06
N ALA A 88 -23.44 -2.69 -0.09
CA ALA A 88 -24.14 -3.91 0.28
C ALA A 88 -25.49 -3.62 0.95
N GLU A 89 -25.53 -2.65 1.87
CA GLU A 89 -26.76 -2.23 2.57
C GLU A 89 -27.84 -1.71 1.60
N HIS A 90 -27.45 -0.92 0.60
CA HIS A 90 -28.37 -0.42 -0.44
C HIS A 90 -28.92 -1.50 -1.38
N ARG A 91 -28.34 -2.71 -1.40
CA ARG A 91 -28.76 -3.81 -2.28
C ARG A 91 -29.78 -4.75 -1.62
N LEU A 92 -30.17 -4.51 -0.38
CA LEU A 92 -31.24 -5.26 0.29
C LEU A 92 -32.61 -4.81 -0.26
N PRO A 93 -33.44 -5.72 -0.81
CA PRO A 93 -34.78 -5.39 -1.29
C PRO A 93 -35.69 -4.91 -0.14
N GLN A 94 -36.28 -3.72 -0.29
CA GLN A 94 -37.38 -3.23 0.55
C GLN A 94 -38.70 -3.97 0.20
N GLY A 95 -38.76 -5.29 0.40
CA GLY A 95 -39.85 -6.11 -0.16
C GLY A 95 -40.43 -7.22 0.72
N MET A 96 -40.18 -7.23 2.03
CA MET A 96 -40.77 -8.23 2.94
C MET A 96 -41.17 -7.57 4.26
N GLY A 97 -42.09 -6.60 4.20
CA GLY A 97 -42.50 -5.79 5.35
C GLY A 97 -43.96 -5.36 5.33
N GLY A 98 -44.83 -6.09 4.64
CA GLY A 98 -46.27 -5.88 4.62
C GLY A 98 -46.96 -7.18 4.23
N ASP A 99 -48.18 -7.38 4.72
CA ASP A 99 -49.09 -8.48 4.36
C ASP A 99 -49.05 -9.73 5.26
N HIS A 100 -49.15 -9.51 6.57
CA HIS A 100 -49.89 -10.44 7.44
C HIS A 100 -51.03 -9.71 8.16
N HIS A 101 -51.98 -9.21 7.35
CA HIS A 101 -53.35 -8.93 7.76
C HIS A 101 -54.25 -9.92 7.02
N VAL A 102 -54.50 -11.10 7.60
CA VAL A 102 -55.66 -11.95 7.30
C VAL A 102 -56.08 -12.66 8.58
#